data_AF-A0A820WL75-F1
#
_entry.id   AF-A0A820WL75-F1
#
_cell.length_a   1.000
_cell.length_b   1.000
_cell.length_c   1.000
_cell.angle_alpha   90.00
_cell.angle_beta   90.00
_cell.angle_gamma   90.00
#
_symmetry.space_group_name_H-M   'P 1'
#
loop_
_entity.id
_entity.type
_entity.pdbx_description
1 polymer ?
#
loop_
_entity_poly.entity_id
_entity_poly.type
_entity_poly.pdbx_seq_one_letter_code
_entity_poly.pdbx_strand_id
1 'polypeptide(L)'
;MLKYDEDCPPIESLSQETVTFVLAKKTPVVENPQEAAESLFSKPLNHLRPRINHEILEHEITPEELDAAAQYGRFMERPSDLFLKLFHNVLCTLRRDPLAGCVSPSLIGTTGVIPLSIISTIPDILQHYYHCIINAKKEILLATNYWEKGESVNIIGKALRDLSKRAGNDNRYIIVKLIIDHPTKENLIHNHNILPPSKWPDYDIPSPEEMPNVSLEVNNYHRIILGTFHTKFMIVDRRMVLLNSNNIQDRPNLEMMSHFEGDIVNSFYDTFLISWWIPFKPHLVCLNDDASAQNHFHFGMNNTKLVSIQRPLQQAIARARLLLKCHLEKQAPDVYLDKHVLVEEKKTKMNGLSTIAIKALGQHRRVHSPSVLVKATNDLTGAIVGVDMNPRPETPMTHHLNQAAKSAYATRPDENLSSTELETLAYDFTPFIFHQAHAPFPIALVNRSPYGKPIHVDTANPQDAAWMGA
;
A
#
# COMPACT_ATOMS: atom_id res chain seq x y z
N MET A 1 6.71 24.38 -35.15
CA MET A 1 7.27 24.31 -33.78
C MET A 1 6.19 24.81 -32.83
N LEU A 2 5.43 23.89 -32.23
CA LEU A 2 4.67 24.24 -31.03
C LEU A 2 5.71 24.47 -29.94
N LYS A 3 5.66 25.61 -29.24
CA LYS A 3 6.49 25.81 -28.05
C LYS A 3 5.91 24.92 -26.95
N TYR A 4 6.52 23.76 -26.73
CA TYR A 4 5.95 22.69 -25.91
C TYR A 4 5.74 23.09 -24.43
N ASP A 5 6.49 24.07 -23.94
CA ASP A 5 6.53 24.45 -22.52
C ASP A 5 5.64 25.66 -22.14
N GLU A 6 5.12 26.45 -23.10
CA GLU A 6 4.36 27.67 -22.78
C GLU A 6 2.98 27.39 -22.13
N ASP A 7 2.44 26.18 -22.25
CA ASP A 7 1.11 25.82 -21.74
C ASP A 7 1.12 25.08 -20.38
N CYS A 8 2.26 24.55 -19.92
CA CYS A 8 2.32 23.72 -18.72
C CYS A 8 2.82 24.53 -17.51
N PRO A 9 2.07 24.59 -16.39
CA PRO A 9 2.47 25.37 -15.22
C PRO A 9 3.88 25.00 -14.76
N PRO A 10 4.77 25.96 -14.44
CA PRO A 10 6.15 25.64 -14.06
C PRO A 10 6.20 24.92 -12.70
N ILE A 11 7.31 24.24 -12.37
CA ILE A 11 7.44 23.43 -11.13
C ILE A 11 7.14 24.29 -9.89
N GLU A 12 7.58 25.55 -9.89
CA GLU A 12 7.42 26.51 -8.80
C GLU A 12 5.95 26.89 -8.54
N SER A 13 5.05 26.62 -9.49
CA SER A 13 3.61 26.85 -9.33
C SER A 13 2.90 25.75 -8.53
N LEU A 14 3.55 24.60 -8.32
CA LEU A 14 3.00 23.54 -7.49
C LEU A 14 2.93 23.99 -6.02
N SER A 15 1.80 23.73 -5.39
CA SER A 15 1.55 24.16 -4.01
C SER A 15 2.56 23.54 -3.04
N GLN A 16 3.10 24.39 -2.17
CA GLN A 16 3.96 23.98 -1.06
C GLN A 16 3.17 23.54 0.18
N GLU A 17 1.89 23.90 0.27
CA GLU A 17 1.01 23.46 1.35
C GLU A 17 0.58 22.01 1.18
N THR A 18 0.23 21.35 2.29
CA THR A 18 -0.13 19.94 2.32
C THR A 18 -1.54 19.72 2.86
N VAL A 19 -2.18 18.64 2.43
CA VAL A 19 -3.49 18.21 2.97
C VAL A 19 -3.41 18.06 4.48
N THR A 20 -2.33 17.47 4.97
CA THR A 20 -2.05 17.32 6.41
C THR A 20 -2.05 18.68 7.14
N PHE A 21 -1.39 19.70 6.58
CA PHE A 21 -1.31 21.03 7.19
C PHE A 21 -2.65 21.76 7.22
N VAL A 22 -3.43 21.68 6.14
CA VAL A 22 -4.76 22.30 6.09
C VAL A 22 -5.71 21.65 7.09
N LEU A 23 -5.69 20.31 7.18
CA LEU A 23 -6.49 19.58 8.18
C LEU A 23 -6.07 19.89 9.62
N ALA A 24 -4.77 20.02 9.87
CA ALA A 24 -4.22 20.36 11.18
C ALA A 24 -4.71 21.74 11.69
N LYS A 25 -4.89 22.72 10.79
CA LYS A 25 -5.41 24.06 11.14
C LYS A 25 -6.86 24.07 11.64
N LYS A 26 -7.66 23.02 11.37
CA LYS A 26 -9.07 22.90 11.78
C LYS A 26 -9.92 24.14 11.46
N THR A 27 -9.87 24.61 10.21
CA THR A 27 -10.76 25.69 9.78
C THR A 27 -12.20 25.18 9.70
N PRO A 28 -13.23 26.01 9.96
CA PRO A 28 -14.64 25.58 9.91
C PRO A 28 -15.13 25.12 8.54
N VAL A 29 -14.32 25.29 7.49
CA VAL A 29 -14.67 25.05 6.09
C VAL A 29 -14.08 23.73 5.57
N VAL A 30 -13.10 23.16 6.29
CA VAL A 30 -12.40 21.94 5.88
C VAL A 30 -12.53 20.90 6.98
N GLU A 31 -13.43 19.96 6.78
CA GLU A 31 -13.74 18.90 7.76
C GLU A 31 -13.11 17.55 7.41
N ASN A 32 -12.66 17.38 6.15
CA ASN A 32 -12.15 16.10 5.65
C ASN A 32 -11.04 16.22 4.59
N PRO A 33 -10.31 15.13 4.32
CA PRO A 33 -9.19 15.14 3.36
C PRO A 33 -9.56 15.54 1.94
N GLN A 34 -10.75 15.18 1.46
CA GLN A 34 -11.23 15.59 0.14
C GLN A 34 -11.31 17.12 0.04
N GLU A 35 -11.99 17.77 0.98
CA GLU A 35 -12.13 19.23 1.00
C GLU A 35 -10.78 19.94 1.11
N ALA A 36 -9.87 19.40 1.94
CA ALA A 36 -8.51 19.92 2.05
C ALA A 36 -7.78 19.86 0.70
N ALA A 37 -7.81 18.72 0.03
CA ALA A 37 -7.17 18.53 -1.27
C ALA A 37 -7.80 19.40 -2.36
N GLU A 38 -9.13 19.49 -2.41
CA GLU A 38 -9.87 20.32 -3.37
C GLU A 38 -9.65 21.82 -3.15
N SER A 39 -9.39 22.24 -1.90
CA SER A 39 -9.07 23.64 -1.58
C SER A 39 -7.64 24.03 -1.99
N LEU A 40 -6.71 23.07 -2.01
CA LEU A 40 -5.30 23.30 -2.29
C LEU A 40 -4.94 23.17 -3.76
N PHE A 41 -5.54 22.19 -4.45
CA PHE A 41 -5.05 21.73 -5.73
C PHE A 41 -6.02 22.00 -6.86
N SER A 42 -5.49 22.52 -7.97
CA SER A 42 -6.24 22.71 -9.20
C SER A 42 -6.69 21.38 -9.80
N LYS A 43 -7.80 21.41 -10.55
CA LYS A 43 -8.27 20.24 -11.29
C LYS A 43 -7.24 19.79 -12.35
N PRO A 44 -7.21 18.48 -12.69
CA PRO A 44 -6.28 17.95 -13.69
C PRO A 44 -6.43 18.62 -15.07
N LEU A 45 -5.29 19.04 -15.64
CA LEU A 45 -5.17 19.57 -17.00
C LEU A 45 -5.15 18.42 -18.02
N ASN A 46 -6.28 17.70 -18.13
CA ASN A 46 -6.37 16.47 -18.93
C ASN A 46 -5.97 16.64 -20.41
N HIS A 47 -6.12 17.84 -20.98
CA HIS A 47 -5.74 18.16 -22.35
C HIS A 47 -4.21 18.16 -22.59
N LEU A 48 -3.42 18.29 -21.52
CA LEU A 48 -1.95 18.24 -21.57
C LEU A 48 -1.38 16.84 -21.31
N ARG A 49 -2.20 15.87 -20.88
CA ARG A 49 -1.73 14.49 -20.58
C ARG A 49 -1.06 13.78 -21.76
N PRO A 50 -1.53 13.88 -23.02
CA PRO A 50 -0.87 13.22 -24.15
C PRO A 50 0.57 13.70 -24.39
N ARG A 51 0.96 14.86 -23.87
CA ARG A 51 2.30 15.45 -24.04
C ARG A 51 3.36 14.84 -23.11
N ILE A 52 2.95 14.13 -22.06
CA ILE A 52 3.85 13.60 -21.03
C ILE A 52 4.90 12.65 -21.62
N ASN A 53 4.52 11.78 -22.56
CA ASN A 53 5.47 10.87 -23.20
C ASN A 53 6.62 11.61 -23.90
N HIS A 54 6.32 12.71 -24.60
CA HIS A 54 7.34 13.48 -25.29
C HIS A 54 8.30 14.13 -24.29
N GLU A 55 7.77 14.77 -23.24
CA GLU A 55 8.60 15.40 -22.20
C GLU A 55 9.43 14.40 -21.39
N ILE A 56 8.92 13.19 -21.15
CA ILE A 56 9.68 12.19 -20.38
C ILE A 56 10.71 11.46 -21.25
N LEU A 57 10.39 11.18 -22.52
CA LEU A 57 11.18 10.27 -23.36
C LEU A 57 12.08 10.98 -24.38
N GLU A 58 11.71 12.20 -24.80
CA GLU A 58 12.40 12.90 -25.90
C GLU A 58 13.09 14.20 -25.45
N HIS A 59 12.70 14.77 -24.30
CA HIS A 59 13.32 16.00 -23.78
C HIS A 59 14.63 15.72 -23.05
N GLU A 60 15.67 16.47 -23.40
CA GLU A 60 16.94 16.45 -22.66
C GLU A 60 16.86 17.43 -21.49
N ILE A 61 16.83 16.88 -20.26
CA ILE A 61 16.74 17.68 -19.04
C ILE A 61 18.01 18.53 -18.87
N THR A 62 17.79 19.84 -18.75
CA THR A 62 18.83 20.86 -18.58
C THR A 62 19.34 20.94 -17.13
N PRO A 63 20.55 21.48 -16.89
CA PRO A 63 21.05 21.72 -15.53
C PRO A 63 20.12 22.58 -14.67
N GLU A 64 19.49 23.60 -15.27
CA GLU A 64 18.55 24.50 -14.60
C GLU A 64 17.30 23.74 -14.13
N GLU A 65 16.79 22.80 -14.94
CA GLU A 65 15.66 21.96 -14.57
C GLU A 65 15.99 20.95 -13.46
N LEU A 66 17.24 20.44 -13.42
CA LEU A 66 17.72 19.61 -12.32
C LEU A 66 17.81 20.41 -11.02
N ASP A 67 18.31 21.64 -11.08
CA ASP A 67 18.41 22.50 -9.92
C ASP A 67 17.03 22.97 -9.43
N ALA A 68 16.08 23.22 -10.33
CA ALA A 68 14.69 23.48 -9.96
C ALA A 68 14.06 22.26 -9.26
N ALA A 69 14.28 21.04 -9.78
CA ALA A 69 13.81 19.81 -9.15
C ALA A 69 14.46 19.60 -7.76
N ALA A 70 15.75 19.92 -7.62
CA ALA A 70 16.46 19.84 -6.35
C ALA A 70 15.94 20.84 -5.31
N GLN A 71 15.65 22.08 -5.73
CA GLN A 71 15.10 23.13 -4.86
C GLN A 71 13.65 22.85 -4.46
N TYR A 72 12.89 22.19 -5.34
CA TYR A 72 11.50 21.86 -5.07
C TYR A 72 11.36 20.73 -4.02
N GLY A 73 12.19 19.70 -4.11
CA GLY A 73 12.16 18.59 -3.15
C GLY A 73 12.62 19.02 -1.76
N ARG A 74 12.04 18.41 -0.72
CA ARG A 74 12.41 18.65 0.68
C ARG A 74 13.60 17.78 1.07
N PHE A 75 14.72 18.01 0.40
CA PHE A 75 15.96 17.28 0.62
C PHE A 75 16.89 18.02 1.58
N MET A 76 17.61 17.28 2.43
CA MET A 76 18.63 17.88 3.32
C MET A 76 19.92 18.21 2.57
N GLU A 77 20.21 17.48 1.49
CA GLU A 77 21.34 17.69 0.60
C GLU A 77 20.89 17.52 -0.84
N ARG A 78 21.60 18.17 -1.78
CA ARG A 78 21.28 18.04 -3.20
C ARG A 78 21.47 16.59 -3.63
N PRO A 79 20.42 15.91 -4.14
CA PRO A 79 20.55 14.55 -4.65
C PRO A 79 21.48 14.47 -5.88
N SER A 80 21.87 13.24 -6.23
CA SER A 80 22.60 12.99 -7.48
C SER A 80 21.80 13.42 -8.72
N ASP A 81 22.47 13.77 -9.80
CA ASP A 81 21.81 14.14 -11.05
C ASP A 81 20.93 13.00 -11.60
N LEU A 82 21.32 11.74 -11.42
CA LEU A 82 20.48 10.61 -11.79
C LEU A 82 19.15 10.64 -11.03
N PHE A 83 19.19 10.81 -9.71
CA PHE A 83 17.98 10.93 -8.90
C PHE A 83 17.14 12.13 -9.35
N LEU A 84 17.76 13.29 -9.59
CA LEU A 84 17.06 14.50 -9.99
C LEU A 84 16.41 14.39 -11.37
N LYS A 85 16.98 13.63 -12.30
CA LYS A 85 16.34 13.31 -13.58
C LYS A 85 15.05 12.53 -13.38
N LEU A 86 15.08 11.48 -12.56
CA LEU A 86 13.88 10.69 -12.22
C LEU A 86 12.84 11.55 -11.52
N PHE A 87 13.29 12.36 -10.55
CA PHE A 87 12.44 13.22 -9.77
C PHE A 87 11.81 14.33 -10.62
N HIS A 88 12.56 14.93 -11.54
CA HIS A 88 12.03 15.90 -12.50
C HIS A 88 10.90 15.29 -13.33
N ASN A 89 11.08 14.08 -13.88
CA ASN A 89 10.04 13.40 -14.65
C ASN A 89 8.77 13.12 -13.81
N VAL A 90 8.95 12.79 -12.54
CA VAL A 90 7.84 12.70 -11.58
C VAL A 90 7.10 14.03 -11.44
N LEU A 91 7.82 15.14 -11.24
CA LEU A 91 7.22 16.47 -11.12
C LEU A 91 6.47 16.91 -12.38
N CYS A 92 6.93 16.50 -13.57
CA CYS A 92 6.23 16.75 -14.84
C CYS A 92 4.81 16.17 -14.87
N THR A 93 4.56 15.07 -14.15
CA THR A 93 3.19 14.54 -14.01
C THR A 93 2.33 15.41 -13.09
N LEU A 94 2.92 15.93 -12.01
CA LEU A 94 2.21 16.75 -11.01
C LEU A 94 1.84 18.14 -11.53
N ARG A 95 2.66 18.74 -12.40
CA ARG A 95 2.36 20.02 -13.09
C ARG A 95 1.02 19.98 -13.83
N ARG A 96 0.54 18.79 -14.21
CA ARG A 96 -0.72 18.57 -14.93
C ARG A 96 -1.83 18.07 -14.04
N ASP A 97 -1.50 17.21 -13.10
CA ASP A 97 -2.43 16.67 -12.12
C ASP A 97 -1.71 16.60 -10.77
N PRO A 98 -1.90 17.63 -9.91
CA PRO A 98 -1.18 17.72 -8.64
C PRO A 98 -1.42 16.53 -7.70
N LEU A 99 -2.50 15.76 -7.91
CA LEU A 99 -2.83 14.58 -7.11
C LEU A 99 -2.52 13.26 -7.82
N ALA A 100 -1.84 13.28 -8.99
CA ALA A 100 -1.49 12.06 -9.71
C ALA A 100 -0.67 11.08 -8.86
N GLY A 101 0.16 11.60 -7.94
CA GLY A 101 0.97 10.83 -6.99
C GLY A 101 0.27 10.42 -5.70
N CYS A 102 -1.02 10.70 -5.53
CA CYS A 102 -1.76 10.43 -4.29
C CYS A 102 -1.04 10.93 -3.03
N VAL A 103 -0.37 12.07 -3.13
CA VAL A 103 0.37 12.76 -2.07
C VAL A 103 0.39 14.24 -2.42
N SER A 104 0.40 15.14 -1.43
CA SER A 104 0.62 16.56 -1.68
C SER A 104 1.94 16.75 -2.44
N PRO A 105 2.00 17.56 -3.52
CA PRO A 105 3.18 17.72 -4.36
C PRO A 105 4.48 18.01 -3.59
N SER A 106 4.42 18.81 -2.54
CA SER A 106 5.59 19.18 -1.73
C SER A 106 6.11 18.08 -0.81
N LEU A 107 5.37 16.97 -0.68
CA LEU A 107 5.77 15.79 0.09
C LEU A 107 6.17 14.61 -0.81
N ILE A 108 6.21 14.77 -2.14
CA ILE A 108 6.59 13.67 -3.03
C ILE A 108 8.09 13.36 -2.97
N GLY A 109 8.93 14.36 -2.71
CA GLY A 109 10.38 14.22 -2.50
C GLY A 109 10.77 14.71 -1.12
N THR A 110 11.21 13.79 -0.26
CA THR A 110 11.59 14.06 1.13
C THR A 110 12.86 13.28 1.49
N THR A 111 13.25 13.25 2.76
CA THR A 111 14.37 12.43 3.24
C THR A 111 13.93 11.44 4.31
N GLY A 112 14.71 10.39 4.50
CA GLY A 112 14.47 9.44 5.58
C GLY A 112 15.62 8.46 5.75
N VAL A 113 15.45 7.57 6.72
CA VAL A 113 16.37 6.46 6.96
C VAL A 113 15.68 5.12 6.83
N ILE A 114 16.43 4.03 6.60
CA ILE A 114 15.91 2.67 6.62
C ILE A 114 16.65 1.89 7.72
N PRO A 115 16.12 1.81 8.95
CA PRO A 115 16.81 1.11 10.02
C PRO A 115 16.76 -0.42 9.88
N LEU A 116 15.71 -0.96 9.26
CA LEU A 116 15.46 -2.39 9.12
C LEU A 116 14.76 -2.71 7.79
N SER A 117 15.26 -3.74 7.11
CA SER A 117 14.50 -4.44 6.06
C SER A 117 14.31 -5.89 6.46
N ILE A 118 13.12 -6.45 6.20
CA ILE A 118 12.84 -7.86 6.38
C ILE A 118 12.54 -8.47 5.02
N ILE A 119 13.30 -9.48 4.61
CA ILE A 119 13.04 -10.29 3.41
C ILE A 119 12.73 -11.70 3.90
N SER A 120 11.45 -12.01 4.04
CA SER A 120 11.01 -13.22 4.74
C SER A 120 9.59 -13.62 4.37
N THR A 121 9.06 -14.62 5.06
CA THR A 121 7.66 -15.02 4.90
C THR A 121 6.71 -13.99 5.54
N ILE A 122 5.46 -13.95 5.09
CA ILE A 122 4.41 -13.10 5.66
C ILE A 122 4.31 -13.22 7.20
N PRO A 123 4.28 -14.43 7.82
CA PRO A 123 4.29 -14.56 9.28
C PRO A 123 5.45 -13.84 10.00
N ASP A 124 6.64 -13.84 9.40
CA ASP A 124 7.81 -13.18 9.97
C ASP A 124 7.70 -11.66 9.90
N ILE A 125 7.21 -11.13 8.77
CA ILE A 125 6.90 -9.70 8.60
C ILE A 125 5.80 -9.27 9.58
N LEU A 126 4.73 -10.07 9.72
CA LEU A 126 3.61 -9.75 10.60
C LEU A 126 3.97 -9.82 12.09
N GLN A 127 5.00 -10.59 12.46
CA GLN A 127 5.54 -10.54 13.81
C GLN A 127 6.15 -9.15 14.12
N HIS A 128 6.82 -8.53 13.14
CA HIS A 128 7.30 -7.16 13.30
C HIS A 128 6.15 -6.15 13.35
N TYR A 129 5.08 -6.36 12.57
CA TYR A 129 3.84 -5.57 12.69
C TYR A 129 3.26 -5.63 14.09
N TYR A 130 3.08 -6.83 14.63
CA TYR A 130 2.57 -7.05 15.99
C TYR A 130 3.36 -6.23 17.00
N HIS A 131 4.68 -6.26 16.89
CA HIS A 131 5.61 -5.54 17.75
C HIS A 131 5.50 -4.02 17.63
N CYS A 132 5.29 -3.48 16.43
CA CYS A 132 5.06 -2.05 16.25
C CYS A 132 3.69 -1.62 16.78
N ILE A 133 2.64 -2.40 16.48
CA ILE A 133 1.26 -2.16 16.93
C ILE A 133 1.19 -2.15 18.46
N ILE A 134 1.68 -3.20 19.12
CA ILE A 134 1.66 -3.29 20.58
C ILE A 134 2.50 -2.19 21.22
N ASN A 135 3.42 -1.53 20.50
CA ASN A 135 4.23 -0.43 21.05
C ASN A 135 3.64 0.98 20.79
N ALA A 136 2.69 1.13 19.87
CA ALA A 136 2.10 2.41 19.47
C ALA A 136 1.56 3.26 20.63
N LYS A 137 1.84 4.55 20.65
CA LYS A 137 1.52 5.44 21.78
C LYS A 137 0.23 6.22 21.60
N LYS A 138 -0.13 6.54 20.36
CA LYS A 138 -1.19 7.48 20.01
C LYS A 138 -2.05 6.97 18.86
N GLU A 139 -1.42 6.54 17.76
CA GLU A 139 -2.11 6.37 16.49
C GLU A 139 -1.46 5.29 15.60
N ILE A 140 -2.28 4.52 14.90
CA ILE A 140 -1.84 3.58 13.86
C ILE A 140 -2.70 3.80 12.61
N LEU A 141 -2.05 3.98 11.45
CA LEU A 141 -2.71 4.05 10.16
C LEU A 141 -2.24 2.88 9.29
N LEU A 142 -3.13 1.94 8.99
CA LEU A 142 -2.82 0.73 8.24
C LEU A 142 -3.59 0.73 6.91
N ALA A 143 -2.88 0.58 5.81
CA ALA A 143 -3.45 0.40 4.48
C ALA A 143 -2.97 -0.94 3.91
N THR A 144 -3.89 -1.76 3.43
CA THR A 144 -3.59 -2.96 2.66
C THR A 144 -4.56 -3.05 1.48
N ASN A 145 -4.11 -3.69 0.41
CA ASN A 145 -5.01 -4.05 -0.68
C ASN A 145 -5.91 -5.21 -0.23
N TYR A 146 -5.36 -6.41 -0.17
CA TYR A 146 -6.13 -7.58 0.21
C TYR A 146 -6.11 -7.80 1.73
N TRP A 147 -7.28 -8.16 2.27
CA TRP A 147 -7.48 -8.59 3.65
C TRP A 147 -8.20 -9.94 3.65
N GLU A 148 -7.44 -11.01 3.87
CA GLU A 148 -7.92 -12.40 3.82
C GLU A 148 -7.99 -12.98 5.23
N LYS A 149 -9.13 -13.54 5.61
CA LYS A 149 -9.29 -14.28 6.87
C LYS A 149 -8.21 -15.35 7.01
N GLY A 150 -7.53 -15.38 8.14
CA GLY A 150 -6.41 -16.28 8.35
C GLY A 150 -5.51 -15.89 9.51
N GLU A 151 -4.39 -16.59 9.62
CA GLU A 151 -3.43 -16.39 10.70
C GLU A 151 -2.78 -15.00 10.63
N SER A 152 -2.58 -14.48 9.43
CA SER A 152 -2.13 -13.11 9.22
C SER A 152 -3.01 -12.08 9.93
N VAL A 153 -4.32 -12.23 9.77
CA VAL A 153 -5.31 -11.36 10.44
C VAL A 153 -5.34 -11.64 11.93
N ASN A 154 -5.22 -12.91 12.36
CA ASN A 154 -5.16 -13.26 13.78
C ASN A 154 -3.99 -12.58 14.51
N ILE A 155 -2.81 -12.49 13.87
CA ILE A 155 -1.63 -11.81 14.43
C ILE A 155 -1.94 -10.33 14.64
N ILE A 156 -2.53 -9.66 13.65
CA ILE A 156 -2.94 -8.24 13.77
C ILE A 156 -4.01 -8.07 14.85
N GLY A 157 -5.05 -8.91 14.85
CA GLY A 157 -6.11 -8.87 15.85
C GLY A 157 -5.59 -9.11 17.28
N LYS A 158 -4.63 -10.03 17.45
CA LYS A 158 -3.93 -10.24 18.72
C LYS A 158 -3.16 -8.99 19.13
N ALA A 159 -2.43 -8.37 18.20
CA ALA A 159 -1.68 -7.14 18.46
C ALA A 159 -2.59 -6.00 18.95
N LEU A 160 -3.77 -5.84 18.33
CA LEU A 160 -4.75 -4.82 18.73
C LEU A 160 -5.35 -5.09 20.12
N ARG A 161 -5.65 -6.36 20.45
CA ARG A 161 -6.12 -6.74 21.81
C ARG A 161 -5.04 -6.46 22.87
N ASP A 162 -3.80 -6.85 22.60
CA ASP A 162 -2.70 -6.62 23.54
C ASP A 162 -2.34 -5.13 23.67
N LEU A 163 -2.41 -4.39 22.57
CA LEU A 163 -2.33 -2.92 22.56
C LEU A 163 -3.41 -2.31 23.46
N SER A 164 -4.67 -2.72 23.30
CA SER A 164 -5.79 -2.24 24.10
C SER A 164 -5.58 -2.52 25.60
N LYS A 165 -5.12 -3.73 25.94
CA LYS A 165 -4.81 -4.10 27.34
C LYS A 165 -3.75 -3.19 27.93
N ARG A 166 -2.65 -2.98 27.21
CA ARG A 166 -1.57 -2.08 27.65
C ARG A 166 -2.04 -0.63 27.75
N ALA A 167 -2.79 -0.15 26.75
CA ALA A 167 -3.34 1.21 26.76
C ALA A 167 -4.26 1.45 27.96
N GLY A 168 -5.06 0.46 28.37
CA GLY A 168 -5.85 0.50 29.59
C GLY A 168 -5.00 0.59 30.86
N ASN A 169 -3.92 -0.19 30.96
CA ASN A 169 -2.98 -0.10 32.08
C ASN A 169 -2.29 1.27 32.16
N ASP A 170 -2.02 1.87 31.00
CA ASP A 170 -1.41 3.20 30.87
C ASP A 170 -2.45 4.34 30.97
N ASN A 171 -3.74 4.03 31.17
CA ASN A 171 -4.86 4.97 31.18
C ASN A 171 -4.89 5.91 29.95
N ARG A 172 -4.75 5.33 28.75
CA ARG A 172 -4.75 6.06 27.48
C ARG A 172 -5.58 5.35 26.44
N TYR A 173 -5.87 6.09 25.37
CA TYR A 173 -6.68 5.63 24.26
C TYR A 173 -5.92 5.75 22.94
N ILE A 174 -6.07 4.76 22.07
CA ILE A 174 -5.30 4.67 20.82
C ILE A 174 -6.23 4.72 19.62
N ILE A 175 -5.87 5.53 18.63
CA ILE A 175 -6.62 5.67 17.38
C ILE A 175 -6.03 4.70 16.35
N VAL A 176 -6.88 3.91 15.70
CA VAL A 176 -6.48 3.01 14.63
C VAL A 176 -7.37 3.26 13.42
N LYS A 177 -6.76 3.51 12.25
CA LYS A 177 -7.47 3.62 10.97
C LYS A 177 -6.99 2.52 10.04
N LEU A 178 -7.91 1.76 9.49
CA LEU A 178 -7.64 0.64 8.59
C LEU A 178 -8.29 0.90 7.23
N ILE A 179 -7.50 0.89 6.16
CA ILE A 179 -8.00 0.83 4.79
C ILE A 179 -7.83 -0.60 4.26
N ILE A 180 -8.92 -1.17 3.76
CA ILE A 180 -8.92 -2.44 3.03
C ILE A 180 -9.55 -2.24 1.64
N ASP A 181 -9.25 -3.14 0.72
CA ASP A 181 -9.86 -3.19 -0.60
C ASP A 181 -10.65 -4.49 -0.77
N HIS A 182 -11.97 -4.40 -0.61
CA HIS A 182 -12.89 -5.51 -0.84
C HIS A 182 -14.10 -5.04 -1.65
N PRO A 183 -14.45 -5.69 -2.79
CA PRO A 183 -15.61 -5.27 -3.56
C PRO A 183 -16.91 -5.50 -2.77
N THR A 184 -17.69 -4.43 -2.52
CA THR A 184 -19.03 -4.51 -1.95
C THR A 184 -20.07 -3.78 -2.81
N LYS A 185 -21.37 -4.01 -2.54
CA LYS A 185 -22.46 -3.37 -3.30
C LYS A 185 -22.47 -1.85 -3.11
N GLU A 186 -22.04 -1.38 -1.95
CA GLU A 186 -21.91 0.03 -1.60
C GLU A 186 -20.88 0.72 -2.52
N ASN A 187 -19.86 -0.02 -2.99
CA ASN A 187 -18.85 0.50 -3.92
C ASN A 187 -19.36 0.79 -5.35
N LEU A 188 -20.62 0.44 -5.66
CA LEU A 188 -21.27 0.84 -6.92
C LEU A 188 -21.62 2.34 -6.93
N ILE A 189 -21.73 2.96 -5.75
CA ILE A 189 -22.13 4.37 -5.61
C ILE A 189 -20.98 5.19 -5.03
N HIS A 190 -20.29 4.67 -4.02
CA HIS A 190 -19.20 5.37 -3.32
C HIS A 190 -17.95 4.49 -3.23
N ASN A 191 -16.82 4.97 -3.74
CA ASN A 191 -15.59 4.18 -3.69
C ASN A 191 -15.12 3.90 -2.25
N HIS A 192 -15.41 4.82 -1.32
CA HIS A 192 -15.06 4.72 0.10
C HIS A 192 -16.29 4.43 0.93
N ASN A 193 -16.22 3.42 1.79
CA ASN A 193 -17.32 3.02 2.66
C ASN A 193 -16.80 2.61 4.04
N ILE A 194 -17.26 3.28 5.09
CA ILE A 194 -16.94 2.88 6.46
C ILE A 194 -17.68 1.58 6.80
N LEU A 195 -16.91 0.54 7.14
CA LEU A 195 -17.47 -0.73 7.58
C LEU A 195 -17.96 -0.62 9.02
N PRO A 196 -19.28 -0.84 9.28
CA PRO A 196 -19.79 -0.77 10.63
C PRO A 196 -19.23 -1.92 11.49
N PRO A 197 -19.09 -1.74 12.82
CA PRO A 197 -18.55 -2.78 13.70
C PRO A 197 -19.24 -4.14 13.62
N SER A 198 -20.55 -4.15 13.30
CA SER A 198 -21.31 -5.39 13.08
C SER A 198 -20.81 -6.25 11.90
N LYS A 199 -20.00 -5.67 11.00
CA LYS A 199 -19.39 -6.34 9.86
C LYS A 199 -17.95 -6.77 10.09
N TRP A 200 -17.29 -6.28 11.14
CA TRP A 200 -15.90 -6.63 11.44
C TRP A 200 -15.65 -8.13 11.63
N PRO A 201 -16.57 -8.92 12.23
CA PRO A 201 -16.43 -10.38 12.30
C PRO A 201 -16.39 -11.06 10.93
N ASP A 202 -16.99 -10.46 9.88
CA ASP A 202 -16.91 -10.99 8.51
C ASP A 202 -15.48 -10.89 7.93
N TYR A 203 -14.56 -10.23 8.64
CA TYR A 203 -13.16 -10.04 8.26
C TYR A 203 -12.18 -10.46 9.37
N ASP A 204 -12.64 -11.13 10.44
CA ASP A 204 -11.83 -11.50 11.62
C ASP A 204 -11.14 -10.30 12.31
N ILE A 205 -11.73 -9.11 12.15
CA ILE A 205 -11.31 -7.91 12.87
C ILE A 205 -11.93 -7.97 14.28
N PRO A 206 -11.14 -7.77 15.37
CA PRO A 206 -11.66 -7.81 16.73
C PRO A 206 -12.81 -6.82 16.94
N SER A 207 -13.82 -7.19 17.73
CA SER A 207 -14.94 -6.30 18.03
C SER A 207 -14.52 -5.17 19.00
N PRO A 208 -15.25 -4.04 19.04
CA PRO A 208 -14.95 -2.96 19.99
C PRO A 208 -14.85 -3.41 21.45
N GLU A 209 -15.65 -4.42 21.85
CA GLU A 209 -15.67 -4.97 23.20
C GLU A 209 -14.39 -5.75 23.55
N GLU A 210 -13.72 -6.34 22.55
CA GLU A 210 -12.42 -7.00 22.73
C GLU A 210 -11.27 -6.00 22.92
N MET A 211 -11.47 -4.75 22.49
CA MET A 211 -10.43 -3.72 22.47
C MET A 211 -10.93 -2.36 23.00
N PRO A 212 -11.39 -2.28 24.27
CA PRO A 212 -12.06 -1.10 24.80
C PRO A 212 -11.20 0.18 24.89
N ASN A 213 -9.87 0.08 24.76
CA ASN A 213 -8.96 1.23 24.79
C ASN A 213 -8.39 1.58 23.39
N VAL A 214 -8.98 1.01 22.33
CA VAL A 214 -8.62 1.24 20.93
C VAL A 214 -9.87 1.68 20.17
N SER A 215 -9.84 2.86 19.54
CA SER A 215 -10.85 3.22 18.54
C SER A 215 -10.36 2.87 17.16
N LEU A 216 -10.91 1.77 16.64
CA LEU A 216 -10.72 1.36 15.27
C LEU A 216 -11.82 1.97 14.37
N GLU A 217 -11.42 2.46 13.20
CA GLU A 217 -12.32 2.75 12.09
C GLU A 217 -11.79 2.05 10.84
N VAL A 218 -12.67 1.38 10.10
CA VAL A 218 -12.31 0.59 8.91
C VAL A 218 -12.99 1.19 7.69
N ASN A 219 -12.19 1.63 6.72
CA ASN A 219 -12.65 2.17 5.45
C ASN A 219 -12.38 1.16 4.34
N ASN A 220 -13.44 0.68 3.71
CA ASN A 220 -13.34 -0.15 2.51
C ASN A 220 -13.23 0.78 1.29
N TYR A 221 -12.04 0.86 0.70
CA TYR A 221 -11.77 1.65 -0.50
C TYR A 221 -11.59 0.74 -1.71
N HIS A 222 -12.65 0.65 -2.52
CA HIS A 222 -12.66 -0.16 -3.75
C HIS A 222 -13.20 0.63 -4.94
N ARG A 223 -12.63 0.39 -6.13
CA ARG A 223 -13.08 1.00 -7.39
C ARG A 223 -13.47 -0.07 -8.40
N ILE A 224 -14.76 -0.36 -8.49
CA ILE A 224 -15.31 -1.48 -9.28
C ILE A 224 -14.85 -1.49 -10.75
N ILE A 225 -14.75 -0.31 -11.38
CA ILE A 225 -14.32 -0.21 -12.78
C ILE A 225 -12.79 -0.08 -12.85
N LEU A 226 -12.13 -1.21 -13.16
CA LEU A 226 -10.70 -1.28 -13.54
C LEU A 226 -9.73 -0.63 -12.52
N GLY A 227 -10.10 -0.62 -11.24
CA GLY A 227 -9.32 -0.02 -10.17
C GLY A 227 -9.21 -0.94 -8.96
N THR A 228 -8.03 -0.99 -8.35
CA THR A 228 -7.77 -1.77 -7.14
C THR A 228 -6.75 -0.96 -6.34
N PHE A 229 -7.07 -0.67 -5.08
CA PHE A 229 -6.21 0.05 -4.14
C PHE A 229 -5.02 -0.83 -3.77
N HIS A 230 -3.93 -0.76 -4.53
CA HIS A 230 -2.81 -1.70 -4.42
C HIS A 230 -1.71 -1.28 -3.42
N THR A 231 -2.07 -0.56 -2.36
CA THR A 231 -1.11 0.02 -1.40
C THR A 231 -1.01 -0.82 -0.13
N LYS A 232 0.21 -1.01 0.41
CA LYS A 232 0.48 -1.82 1.61
C LYS A 232 1.49 -1.14 2.53
N PHE A 233 1.02 -0.39 3.52
CA PHE A 233 1.90 0.18 4.54
C PHE A 233 1.21 0.37 5.88
N MET A 234 2.00 0.50 6.94
CA MET A 234 1.52 0.86 8.27
C MET A 234 2.34 2.01 8.85
N ILE A 235 1.67 3.07 9.28
CA ILE A 235 2.29 4.18 10.00
C ILE A 235 1.99 4.01 11.49
N VAL A 236 3.00 4.21 12.33
CA VAL A 236 2.84 4.20 13.79
C VAL A 236 3.27 5.54 14.36
N ASP A 237 2.36 6.18 15.11
CA ASP A 237 2.52 7.45 15.82
C ASP A 237 3.03 8.62 14.94
N ARG A 238 2.93 8.51 13.61
CA ARG A 238 3.57 9.42 12.65
C ARG A 238 5.09 9.54 12.87
N ARG A 239 5.74 8.47 13.31
CA ARG A 239 7.19 8.41 13.56
C ARG A 239 7.92 7.43 12.66
N MET A 240 7.22 6.38 12.25
CA MET A 240 7.76 5.32 11.41
C MET A 240 6.69 4.83 10.46
N VAL A 241 7.14 4.27 9.34
CA VAL A 241 6.30 3.57 8.38
C VAL A 241 6.92 2.23 8.01
N LEU A 242 6.10 1.19 7.95
CA LEU A 242 6.45 -0.11 7.39
C LEU A 242 5.84 -0.21 5.99
N LEU A 243 6.65 -0.25 4.94
CA LEU A 243 6.22 -0.44 3.55
C LEU A 243 6.44 -1.91 3.16
N ASN A 244 5.47 -2.53 2.48
CA ASN A 244 5.49 -3.98 2.24
C ASN A 244 5.14 -4.33 0.79
N SER A 245 5.67 -5.47 0.34
CA SER A 245 5.20 -6.14 -0.87
C SER A 245 3.98 -7.03 -0.62
N ASN A 246 3.82 -7.56 0.61
CA ASN A 246 2.73 -8.47 0.93
C ASN A 246 1.42 -7.77 1.33
N ASN A 247 0.30 -8.41 1.00
CA ASN A 247 -1.00 -8.14 1.60
C ASN A 247 -1.11 -8.77 2.99
N ILE A 248 -2.23 -8.50 3.69
CA ILE A 248 -2.62 -9.25 4.89
C ILE A 248 -3.38 -10.50 4.45
N GLN A 249 -2.64 -11.58 4.22
CA GLN A 249 -3.16 -12.85 3.69
C GLN A 249 -2.22 -14.02 3.98
N ASP A 250 -2.75 -15.24 3.97
CA ASP A 250 -1.96 -16.43 4.25
C ASP A 250 -1.34 -17.01 2.98
N ARG A 251 -0.25 -16.39 2.52
CA ARG A 251 0.56 -16.89 1.40
C ARG A 251 1.97 -17.27 1.85
N PRO A 252 2.53 -18.38 1.33
CA PRO A 252 3.87 -18.82 1.68
C PRO A 252 4.97 -18.10 0.86
N ASN A 253 4.70 -16.89 0.38
CA ASN A 253 5.62 -16.14 -0.47
C ASN A 253 6.81 -15.62 0.32
N LEU A 254 7.97 -15.51 -0.35
CA LEU A 254 9.05 -14.65 0.10
C LEU A 254 8.71 -13.21 -0.27
N GLU A 255 8.61 -12.35 0.73
CA GLU A 255 8.12 -10.98 0.62
C GLU A 255 9.14 -10.03 1.27
N MET A 256 9.00 -8.74 1.03
CA MET A 256 9.88 -7.71 1.56
C MET A 256 9.10 -6.64 2.30
N MET A 257 9.59 -6.26 3.47
CA MET A 257 9.16 -5.10 4.24
C MET A 257 10.36 -4.19 4.49
N SER A 258 10.18 -2.88 4.32
CA SER A 258 11.17 -1.88 4.73
C SER A 258 10.57 -0.92 5.75
N HIS A 259 11.29 -0.75 6.86
CA HIS A 259 10.98 0.21 7.91
C HIS A 259 11.65 1.53 7.57
N PHE A 260 10.86 2.61 7.45
CA PHE A 260 11.38 3.96 7.28
C PHE A 260 11.07 4.85 8.48
N GLU A 261 12.01 5.75 8.79
CA GLU A 261 11.85 6.84 9.76
C GLU A 261 12.29 8.18 9.12
N GLY A 262 11.88 9.31 9.69
CA GLY A 262 12.21 10.65 9.21
C GLY A 262 11.09 11.32 8.40
N ASP A 263 11.42 12.36 7.64
CA ASP A 263 10.44 13.20 6.93
C ASP A 263 9.58 12.44 5.92
N ILE A 264 10.09 11.33 5.37
CA ILE A 264 9.35 10.41 4.52
C ILE A 264 8.05 9.91 5.15
N VAL A 265 7.97 9.85 6.49
CA VAL A 265 6.75 9.48 7.20
C VAL A 265 5.63 10.50 6.95
N ASN A 266 5.95 11.79 6.78
CA ASN A 266 4.96 12.80 6.40
C ASN A 266 4.38 12.55 5.01
N SER A 267 5.20 12.08 4.07
CA SER A 267 4.73 11.68 2.72
C SER A 267 3.71 10.55 2.80
N PHE A 268 4.02 9.49 3.55
CA PHE A 268 3.09 8.38 3.76
C PHE A 268 1.83 8.78 4.52
N TYR A 269 1.96 9.66 5.52
CA TYR A 269 0.84 10.17 6.29
C TYR A 269 -0.15 10.91 5.38
N ASP A 270 0.35 11.85 4.58
CA ASP A 270 -0.45 12.61 3.63
C ASP A 270 -1.08 11.71 2.55
N THR A 271 -0.34 10.71 2.06
CA THR A 271 -0.89 9.66 1.19
C THR A 271 -2.03 8.89 1.84
N PHE A 272 -1.93 8.56 3.14
CA PHE A 272 -3.03 7.92 3.85
C PHE A 272 -4.26 8.84 3.92
N LEU A 273 -4.08 10.13 4.21
CA LEU A 273 -5.21 11.09 4.25
C LEU A 273 -5.92 11.18 2.90
N ILE A 274 -5.15 11.35 1.81
CA ILE A 274 -5.68 11.41 0.44
C ILE A 274 -6.36 10.08 0.07
N SER A 275 -5.80 8.95 0.47
CA SER A 275 -6.40 7.62 0.21
C SER A 275 -7.66 7.38 1.05
N TRP A 276 -7.73 7.94 2.26
CA TRP A 276 -8.88 7.83 3.15
C TRP A 276 -10.08 8.66 2.65
N TRP A 277 -9.80 9.86 2.14
CA TRP A 277 -10.71 10.76 1.41
C TRP A 277 -11.87 11.39 2.22
N ILE A 278 -12.55 10.61 3.07
CA ILE A 278 -13.76 10.99 3.82
C ILE A 278 -13.43 11.48 5.26
N PRO A 279 -14.40 12.06 6.02
CA PRO A 279 -14.12 12.50 7.39
C PRO A 279 -13.63 11.36 8.31
N PHE A 280 -12.73 11.67 9.24
CA PHE A 280 -12.26 10.72 10.26
C PHE A 280 -13.16 10.71 11.50
N LYS A 281 -13.53 9.53 11.99
CA LYS A 281 -14.26 9.37 13.26
C LYS A 281 -13.67 8.26 14.13
N PRO A 282 -13.06 8.58 15.29
CA PRO A 282 -12.67 9.90 15.78
C PRO A 282 -11.58 10.55 14.93
N HIS A 283 -11.33 11.84 15.15
CA HIS A 283 -10.24 12.58 14.49
C HIS A 283 -8.86 12.00 14.83
N LEU A 284 -7.92 12.18 13.90
CA LEU A 284 -6.53 11.82 14.07
C LEU A 284 -5.86 12.70 15.15
N VAL A 285 -5.03 12.09 15.97
CA VAL A 285 -4.36 12.74 17.11
C VAL A 285 -2.94 13.18 16.77
N CYS A 286 -2.35 12.65 15.69
CA CYS A 286 -1.00 13.00 15.23
C CYS A 286 -0.99 14.04 14.09
N LEU A 287 -2.11 14.69 13.76
CA LEU A 287 -2.18 15.71 12.71
C LEU A 287 -1.25 16.91 12.95
N ASN A 288 -1.13 17.33 14.21
CA ASN A 288 -0.28 18.44 14.63
C ASN A 288 1.14 18.00 15.04
N ASP A 289 1.41 16.69 15.06
CA ASP A 289 2.74 16.18 15.36
C ASP A 289 3.63 16.37 14.12
N ASP A 290 4.88 16.77 14.33
CA ASP A 290 5.88 16.84 13.26
C ASP A 290 6.85 15.64 13.38
N ALA A 291 6.92 14.82 12.33
CA ALA A 291 7.85 13.70 12.26
C ALA A 291 9.32 14.17 12.27
N SER A 292 9.60 15.36 11.74
CA SER A 292 10.95 15.94 11.62
C SER A 292 11.57 16.32 12.97
N ALA A 293 10.74 16.59 13.98
CA ALA A 293 11.18 17.09 15.28
C ALA A 293 11.90 16.04 16.15
N GLN A 294 12.02 14.78 15.70
CA GLN A 294 12.54 13.65 16.49
C GLN A 294 13.73 12.94 15.83
N ASN A 295 14.64 13.68 15.18
CA ASN A 295 15.81 13.19 14.40
C ASN A 295 16.88 12.36 15.15
N HIS A 296 16.54 11.68 16.24
CA HIS A 296 17.40 10.66 16.85
C HIS A 296 17.06 9.29 16.28
N PHE A 297 17.68 8.98 15.13
CA PHE A 297 17.62 7.69 14.49
C PHE A 297 18.49 6.67 15.23
N HIS A 298 17.97 5.46 15.41
CA HIS A 298 18.71 4.36 16.01
C HIS A 298 18.86 3.23 14.99
N PHE A 299 20.02 2.59 14.98
CA PHE A 299 20.37 1.58 14.00
C PHE A 299 20.96 0.33 14.66
N GLY A 300 21.07 -0.73 13.87
CA GLY A 300 21.64 -2.00 14.30
C GLY A 300 20.78 -2.77 15.30
N MET A 301 21.28 -3.94 15.71
CA MET A 301 20.56 -4.87 16.60
C MET A 301 20.31 -4.32 18.02
N ASN A 302 21.03 -3.28 18.42
CA ASN A 302 20.85 -2.65 19.73
C ASN A 302 19.73 -1.60 19.72
N ASN A 303 19.09 -1.34 18.57
CA ASN A 303 17.92 -0.47 18.53
C ASN A 303 16.73 -1.18 19.19
N THR A 304 16.49 -0.85 20.46
CA THR A 304 15.38 -1.36 21.27
C THR A 304 13.99 -1.02 20.72
N LYS A 305 13.88 -0.06 19.78
CA LYS A 305 12.63 0.26 19.08
C LYS A 305 12.32 -0.72 17.95
N LEU A 306 13.35 -1.31 17.32
CA LEU A 306 13.22 -2.28 16.23
C LEU A 306 13.18 -3.71 16.75
N VAL A 307 14.01 -3.99 17.76
CA VAL A 307 14.14 -5.31 18.37
C VAL A 307 13.25 -5.38 19.59
N SER A 308 11.94 -5.46 19.35
CA SER A 308 11.05 -6.06 20.34
C SER A 308 10.73 -7.52 19.98
N ILE A 309 11.59 -8.18 19.20
CA ILE A 309 11.48 -9.62 18.96
C ILE A 309 11.66 -10.28 20.34
N GLN A 310 10.57 -10.77 20.93
CA GLN A 310 10.62 -11.49 22.22
C GLN A 310 11.50 -12.75 22.13
N ARG A 311 11.77 -13.23 20.91
CA ARG A 311 12.59 -14.41 20.61
C ARG A 311 13.98 -13.98 20.11
N PRO A 312 15.06 -14.71 20.46
CA PRO A 312 16.38 -14.57 19.85
C PRO A 312 16.31 -14.51 18.32
N LEU A 313 17.09 -13.62 17.70
CA LEU A 313 17.13 -13.43 16.25
C LEU A 313 17.37 -14.76 15.50
N GLN A 314 18.28 -15.59 15.98
CA GLN A 314 18.58 -16.90 15.39
C GLN A 314 17.33 -17.80 15.31
N GLN A 315 16.43 -17.73 16.29
CA GLN A 315 15.18 -18.49 16.27
C GLN A 315 14.21 -17.95 15.21
N ALA A 316 14.16 -16.63 15.03
CA ALA A 316 13.34 -16.03 13.98
C ALA A 316 13.87 -16.41 12.58
N ILE A 317 15.19 -16.44 12.39
CA ILE A 317 15.83 -16.89 11.15
C ILE A 317 15.55 -18.37 10.89
N ALA A 318 15.77 -19.23 11.89
CA ALA A 318 15.51 -20.66 11.78
C ALA A 318 14.02 -20.93 11.47
N ARG A 319 13.10 -20.20 12.10
CA ARG A 319 11.67 -20.25 11.77
C ARG A 319 11.43 -19.97 10.29
N ALA A 320 11.89 -18.82 9.81
CA ALA A 320 11.70 -18.39 8.43
C ALA A 320 12.21 -19.46 7.44
N ARG A 321 13.38 -20.05 7.72
CA ARG A 321 13.92 -21.15 6.91
C ARG A 321 13.06 -22.39 6.93
N LEU A 322 12.61 -22.83 8.10
CA LEU A 322 11.78 -24.03 8.21
C LEU A 322 10.45 -23.83 7.49
N LEU A 323 9.86 -22.64 7.55
CA LEU A 323 8.66 -22.28 6.79
C LEU A 323 8.88 -22.42 5.29
N LEU A 324 9.97 -21.84 4.77
CA LEU A 324 10.35 -21.93 3.35
C LEU A 324 10.66 -23.38 2.93
N LYS A 325 11.37 -24.13 3.77
CA LYS A 325 11.69 -25.54 3.52
C LYS A 325 10.44 -26.41 3.48
N CYS A 326 9.55 -26.30 4.46
CA CYS A 326 8.28 -27.03 4.47
C CYS A 326 7.40 -26.68 3.26
N HIS A 327 7.49 -25.45 2.76
CA HIS A 327 6.81 -25.07 1.54
C HIS A 327 7.39 -25.80 0.31
N LEU A 328 8.72 -25.76 0.14
CA LEU A 328 9.41 -26.43 -0.97
C LEU A 328 9.19 -27.95 -0.95
N GLU A 329 9.25 -28.58 0.22
CA GLU A 329 9.05 -30.03 0.37
C GLU A 329 7.61 -30.46 0.04
N LYS A 330 6.63 -29.57 0.24
CA LYS A 330 5.24 -29.81 -0.18
C LYS A 330 5.00 -29.51 -1.66
N GLN A 331 5.95 -28.86 -2.33
CA GLN A 331 5.83 -28.43 -3.74
C GLN A 331 6.60 -29.31 -4.75
N ALA A 332 7.26 -30.41 -4.36
CA ALA A 332 7.95 -31.30 -5.32
C ALA A 332 7.51 -32.78 -5.19
N PRO A 333 7.19 -33.54 -6.27
CA PRO A 333 7.09 -33.17 -7.69
C PRO A 333 5.92 -33.89 -8.44
N ASP A 334 4.68 -33.40 -8.39
CA ASP A 334 3.61 -33.89 -9.31
C ASP A 334 3.07 -32.81 -10.25
N VAL A 335 3.59 -31.57 -10.19
CA VAL A 335 3.03 -30.44 -10.95
C VAL A 335 3.77 -30.13 -12.26
N TYR A 336 4.93 -30.75 -12.52
CA TYR A 336 5.71 -30.50 -13.76
C TYR A 336 6.01 -31.74 -14.61
N LEU A 337 5.38 -32.88 -14.33
CA LEU A 337 5.43 -34.07 -15.18
C LEU A 337 4.03 -34.45 -15.65
N ASP A 338 3.42 -33.60 -16.47
CA ASP A 338 2.44 -34.08 -17.44
C ASP A 338 2.94 -33.76 -18.86
N LYS A 339 3.82 -34.64 -19.34
CA LYS A 339 4.05 -34.79 -20.77
C LYS A 339 2.84 -35.53 -21.33
N HIS A 340 2.15 -34.88 -22.25
CA HIS A 340 1.06 -35.36 -23.11
C HIS A 340 -0.37 -35.10 -22.64
N VAL A 341 -0.76 -33.82 -22.58
CA VAL A 341 -2.12 -33.45 -23.03
C VAL A 341 -2.03 -33.02 -24.49
N LEU A 342 -2.43 -33.93 -25.37
CA LEU A 342 -2.68 -33.64 -26.77
C LEU A 342 -3.69 -32.49 -26.86
N VAL A 343 -3.25 -31.40 -27.49
CA VAL A 343 -4.09 -30.27 -27.87
C VAL A 343 -5.07 -30.75 -28.93
N GLU A 344 -6.30 -31.09 -28.53
CA GLU A 344 -7.44 -30.98 -29.44
C GLU A 344 -7.82 -29.51 -29.52
N GLU A 345 -7.42 -28.86 -30.62
CA GLU A 345 -7.93 -27.54 -31.00
C GLU A 345 -9.45 -27.60 -31.22
N LYS A 346 -10.23 -27.33 -30.18
CA LYS A 346 -11.59 -26.81 -30.40
C LYS A 346 -11.47 -25.35 -30.82
N LYS A 347 -11.49 -25.12 -32.14
CA LYS A 347 -11.74 -23.81 -32.75
C LYS A 347 -13.11 -23.28 -32.33
N THR A 348 -13.19 -22.57 -31.21
CA THR A 348 -14.30 -21.64 -30.94
C THR A 348 -13.97 -20.31 -31.60
N LYS A 349 -14.68 -20.02 -32.70
CA LYS A 349 -14.64 -18.70 -33.37
C LYS A 349 -15.01 -17.60 -32.36
N MET A 350 -14.01 -16.84 -31.92
CA MET A 350 -14.20 -15.50 -31.37
C MET A 350 -14.59 -14.57 -32.53
N ASN A 351 -15.89 -14.43 -32.79
CA ASN A 351 -16.44 -13.36 -33.64
C ASN A 351 -17.92 -13.21 -33.25
N GLY A 352 -18.22 -12.30 -32.31
CA GLY A 352 -19.62 -11.96 -31.99
C GLY A 352 -19.89 -11.23 -30.67
N LEU A 353 -18.98 -11.29 -29.68
CA LEU A 353 -19.24 -10.74 -28.34
C LEU A 353 -19.06 -9.21 -28.24
N SER A 354 -18.18 -8.61 -29.06
CA SER A 354 -17.97 -7.16 -29.07
C SER A 354 -19.18 -6.39 -29.62
N THR A 355 -19.88 -6.94 -30.61
CA THR A 355 -21.01 -6.27 -31.27
C THR A 355 -22.29 -6.30 -30.43
N ILE A 356 -22.46 -7.32 -29.59
CA ILE A 356 -23.62 -7.46 -28.69
C ILE A 356 -23.46 -6.52 -27.47
N ALA A 357 -22.26 -6.43 -26.90
CA ALA A 357 -21.97 -5.51 -25.80
C ALA A 357 -22.12 -4.03 -26.21
N ILE A 358 -21.70 -3.68 -27.43
CA ILE A 358 -21.87 -2.33 -27.99
C ILE A 358 -23.34 -2.04 -28.35
N LYS A 359 -24.10 -3.04 -28.84
CA LYS A 359 -25.56 -2.88 -29.08
C LYS A 359 -26.35 -2.72 -27.78
N ALA A 360 -25.96 -3.38 -26.69
CA ALA A 360 -26.59 -3.23 -25.38
C ALA A 360 -26.40 -1.81 -24.81
N LEU A 361 -25.22 -1.21 -24.98
CA LEU A 361 -24.96 0.18 -24.61
C LEU A 361 -25.74 1.19 -25.48
N GLY A 362 -26.03 0.86 -26.74
CA GLY A 362 -26.82 1.70 -27.65
C GLY A 362 -28.34 1.66 -27.43
N GLN A 363 -28.90 0.59 -26.85
CA GLN A 363 -30.34 0.41 -26.71
C GLN A 363 -30.95 0.84 -25.36
N HIS A 364 -30.15 1.19 -24.35
CA HIS A 364 -30.67 1.42 -22.98
C HIS A 364 -30.89 2.87 -22.55
N ARG A 365 -31.14 3.78 -23.50
CA ARG A 365 -31.68 5.13 -23.19
C ARG A 365 -33.17 5.13 -22.78
N ARG A 366 -33.79 3.97 -22.50
CA ARG A 366 -35.27 3.86 -22.35
C ARG A 366 -35.85 2.96 -21.25
N VAL A 367 -35.08 2.29 -20.37
CA VAL A 367 -35.71 1.47 -19.31
C VAL A 367 -34.99 1.58 -17.97
N HIS A 368 -35.68 2.16 -16.98
CA HIS A 368 -35.24 2.37 -15.60
C HIS A 368 -35.50 1.13 -14.71
N SER A 369 -34.66 0.10 -14.79
CA SER A 369 -34.68 -1.00 -13.80
C SER A 369 -33.29 -1.23 -13.19
N PRO A 370 -33.07 -0.87 -11.91
CA PRO A 370 -31.78 -1.02 -11.23
C PRO A 370 -31.26 -2.46 -11.18
N SER A 371 -32.14 -3.46 -11.11
CA SER A 371 -31.77 -4.88 -11.02
C SER A 371 -31.17 -5.43 -12.32
N VAL A 372 -31.59 -4.90 -13.46
CA VAL A 372 -31.04 -5.27 -14.78
C VAL A 372 -29.66 -4.64 -14.99
N LEU A 373 -29.47 -3.41 -14.49
CA LEU A 373 -28.17 -2.72 -14.53
C LEU A 373 -27.12 -3.47 -13.72
N VAL A 374 -27.48 -3.94 -12.51
CA VAL A 374 -26.60 -4.73 -11.62
C VAL A 374 -26.19 -6.04 -12.29
N LYS A 375 -27.11 -6.74 -12.96
CA LYS A 375 -26.79 -8.00 -13.64
C LYS A 375 -25.87 -7.78 -14.84
N ALA A 376 -26.16 -6.76 -15.67
CA ALA A 376 -25.34 -6.46 -16.84
C ALA A 376 -23.95 -5.92 -16.48
N THR A 377 -23.81 -5.16 -15.39
CA THR A 377 -22.49 -4.72 -14.89
C THR A 377 -21.72 -5.86 -14.24
N ASN A 378 -22.39 -6.76 -13.52
CA ASN A 378 -21.74 -7.96 -12.97
C ASN A 378 -21.24 -8.89 -14.09
N ASP A 379 -22.04 -9.10 -15.14
CA ASP A 379 -21.65 -9.95 -16.28
C ASP A 379 -20.53 -9.30 -17.11
N LEU A 380 -20.55 -7.97 -17.28
CA LEU A 380 -19.51 -7.23 -18.01
C LEU A 380 -18.20 -7.16 -17.20
N THR A 381 -18.27 -6.96 -15.89
CA THR A 381 -17.10 -6.96 -15.00
C THR A 381 -16.52 -8.38 -14.88
N GLY A 382 -17.37 -9.41 -14.81
CA GLY A 382 -16.93 -10.80 -14.87
C GLY A 382 -16.28 -11.18 -16.21
N ALA A 383 -16.79 -10.65 -17.32
CA ALA A 383 -16.23 -10.91 -18.65
C ALA A 383 -14.93 -10.12 -18.94
N ILE A 384 -14.76 -8.93 -18.37
CA ILE A 384 -13.56 -8.09 -18.58
C ILE A 384 -12.44 -8.44 -17.60
N VAL A 385 -12.78 -8.78 -16.35
CA VAL A 385 -11.83 -8.95 -15.25
C VAL A 385 -11.63 -10.43 -14.85
N GLY A 386 -12.46 -11.35 -15.36
CA GLY A 386 -12.38 -12.77 -15.04
C GLY A 386 -12.84 -13.14 -13.63
N VAL A 387 -13.49 -12.23 -12.90
CA VAL A 387 -13.93 -12.40 -11.50
C VAL A 387 -15.45 -12.45 -11.43
N ASP A 388 -15.98 -13.60 -10.99
CA ASP A 388 -17.39 -13.80 -10.62
C ASP A 388 -17.55 -13.27 -9.19
N MET A 389 -18.55 -12.41 -8.96
CA MET A 389 -18.78 -11.71 -7.68
C MET A 389 -19.53 -12.58 -6.64
N ASN A 390 -19.80 -13.84 -6.94
CA ASN A 390 -20.14 -14.81 -5.90
C ASN A 390 -18.84 -15.23 -5.17
N PRO A 391 -18.86 -15.46 -3.84
CA PRO A 391 -17.71 -16.02 -3.13
C PRO A 391 -17.34 -17.34 -3.82
N ARG A 392 -16.26 -17.32 -4.60
CA ARG A 392 -15.76 -18.52 -5.26
C ARG A 392 -15.27 -19.45 -4.14
N PRO A 393 -15.63 -20.74 -4.14
CA PRO A 393 -14.86 -21.71 -3.37
C PRO A 393 -13.38 -21.56 -3.76
N GLU A 394 -12.48 -21.58 -2.77
CA GLU A 394 -11.04 -21.45 -3.00
C GLU A 394 -10.65 -22.34 -4.19
N THR A 395 -9.93 -21.78 -5.17
CA THR A 395 -9.46 -22.60 -6.31
C THR A 395 -8.58 -23.72 -5.75
N PRO A 396 -8.52 -24.92 -6.34
CA PRO A 396 -7.65 -25.99 -5.82
C PRO A 396 -6.20 -25.54 -5.61
N MET A 397 -5.70 -24.64 -6.46
CA MET A 397 -4.39 -24.00 -6.32
C MET A 397 -4.32 -23.04 -5.12
N THR A 398 -5.29 -22.14 -4.96
CA THR A 398 -5.37 -21.24 -3.78
C THR A 398 -5.56 -22.04 -2.50
N HIS A 399 -6.44 -23.04 -2.47
CA HIS A 399 -6.65 -23.95 -1.36
C HIS A 399 -5.37 -24.73 -1.02
N HIS A 400 -4.63 -25.21 -2.02
CA HIS A 400 -3.35 -25.89 -1.80
C HIS A 400 -2.27 -24.93 -1.26
N LEU A 401 -2.17 -23.71 -1.81
CA LEU A 401 -1.27 -22.66 -1.31
C LEU A 401 -1.65 -22.22 0.11
N ASN A 402 -2.94 -22.07 0.41
CA ASN A 402 -3.47 -21.72 1.72
C ASN A 402 -3.29 -22.88 2.71
N GLN A 403 -3.38 -24.15 2.30
CA GLN A 403 -3.02 -25.31 3.12
C GLN A 403 -1.52 -25.36 3.43
N ALA A 404 -0.68 -25.06 2.44
CA ALA A 404 0.77 -24.94 2.64
C ALA A 404 1.08 -23.80 3.63
N ALA A 405 0.44 -22.64 3.48
CA ALA A 405 0.57 -21.52 4.42
C ALA A 405 0.10 -21.90 5.84
N LYS A 406 -1.12 -22.45 5.99
CA LYS A 406 -1.66 -22.95 7.28
C LYS A 406 -0.71 -23.94 7.96
N SER A 407 -0.06 -24.79 7.17
CA SER A 407 0.92 -25.74 7.70
C SER A 407 2.27 -25.13 8.06
N ALA A 408 2.66 -24.05 7.39
CA ALA A 408 3.80 -23.24 7.76
C ALA A 408 3.51 -22.54 9.11
N TYR A 409 2.31 -21.97 9.29
CA TYR A 409 1.89 -21.44 10.60
C TYR A 409 1.86 -22.50 11.71
N ALA A 410 1.59 -23.77 11.37
CA ALA A 410 1.67 -24.89 12.31
C ALA A 410 3.11 -25.34 12.62
N THR A 411 4.10 -25.02 11.78
CA THR A 411 5.51 -25.14 12.16
C THR A 411 5.82 -24.08 13.20
N ARG A 412 5.67 -24.47 14.47
CA ARG A 412 6.33 -23.77 15.56
C ARG A 412 7.83 -23.78 15.23
N PRO A 413 8.57 -22.66 15.37
CA PRO A 413 10.01 -22.80 15.56
C PRO A 413 10.13 -23.74 16.75
N ASP A 414 10.63 -24.96 16.50
CA ASP A 414 10.65 -25.95 17.55
C ASP A 414 11.56 -25.37 18.64
N GLU A 415 10.97 -25.02 19.78
CA GLU A 415 11.71 -24.48 20.95
C GLU A 415 12.75 -25.50 21.45
N ASN A 416 12.72 -26.70 20.88
CA ASN A 416 13.62 -27.82 21.09
C ASN A 416 14.84 -27.86 20.14
N LEU A 417 15.00 -26.93 19.19
CA LEU A 417 16.21 -26.87 18.36
C LEU A 417 17.44 -26.58 19.23
N SER A 418 18.45 -27.42 19.12
CA SER A 418 19.75 -27.19 19.75
C SER A 418 20.42 -25.93 19.19
N SER A 419 21.36 -25.36 19.95
CA SER A 419 22.15 -24.20 19.50
C SER A 419 22.85 -24.47 18.17
N THR A 420 23.36 -25.69 17.97
CA THR A 420 24.02 -26.11 16.72
C THR A 420 23.06 -26.14 15.54
N GLU A 421 21.82 -26.61 15.74
CA GLU A 421 20.80 -26.63 14.68
C GLU A 421 20.34 -25.21 14.32
N LEU A 422 20.19 -24.33 15.32
CA LEU A 422 19.89 -22.91 15.09
C LEU A 422 21.01 -22.23 14.31
N GLU A 423 22.27 -22.46 14.67
CA GLU A 423 23.42 -21.93 13.93
C GLU A 423 23.46 -22.44 12.49
N THR A 424 23.23 -23.73 12.29
CA THR A 424 23.18 -24.35 10.95
C THR A 424 22.06 -23.75 10.10
N LEU A 425 20.86 -23.60 10.66
CA LEU A 425 19.71 -22.98 9.99
C LEU A 425 19.84 -21.46 9.85
N ALA A 426 20.75 -20.79 10.56
CA ALA A 426 20.94 -19.35 10.43
C ALA A 426 22.12 -18.98 9.50
N TYR A 427 23.03 -19.92 9.23
CA TYR A 427 24.35 -19.66 8.65
C TYR A 427 24.37 -18.81 7.36
N ASP A 428 23.63 -19.22 6.33
CA ASP A 428 23.58 -18.60 4.99
C ASP A 428 22.28 -17.82 4.65
N PHE A 429 21.46 -17.45 5.63
CA PHE A 429 20.17 -16.76 5.38
C PHE A 429 19.93 -15.72 6.46
N THR A 430 19.75 -14.48 6.05
CA THR A 430 19.61 -13.35 6.96
C THR A 430 18.34 -12.57 6.59
N PRO A 431 17.16 -13.05 7.00
CA PRO A 431 15.88 -12.45 6.66
C PRO A 431 15.68 -11.07 7.29
N PHE A 432 16.40 -10.75 8.38
CA PHE A 432 16.39 -9.44 9.03
C PHE A 432 17.68 -8.70 8.71
N ILE A 433 17.58 -7.66 7.90
CA ILE A 433 18.69 -6.80 7.48
C ILE A 433 18.65 -5.54 8.35
N PHE A 434 19.41 -5.55 9.44
CA PHE A 434 19.63 -4.35 10.25
C PHE A 434 20.68 -3.48 9.57
N HIS A 435 20.25 -2.32 9.08
CA HIS A 435 21.15 -1.43 8.35
C HIS A 435 22.16 -0.77 9.29
N GLN A 436 23.36 -0.53 8.76
CA GLN A 436 24.37 0.27 9.46
C GLN A 436 23.87 1.71 9.63
N ALA A 437 24.36 2.41 10.65
CA ALA A 437 24.02 3.81 10.83
C ALA A 437 24.41 4.63 9.59
N HIS A 438 23.45 5.40 9.08
CA HIS A 438 23.65 6.24 7.91
C HIS A 438 22.87 7.55 8.07
N ALA A 439 23.30 8.60 7.36
CA ALA A 439 22.54 9.85 7.30
C ALA A 439 21.21 9.63 6.56
N PRO A 440 20.17 10.41 6.85
CA PRO A 440 18.96 10.38 6.04
C PRO A 440 19.28 10.76 4.59
N PHE A 441 18.68 10.05 3.65
CA PHE A 441 18.96 10.20 2.21
C PHE A 441 17.70 10.61 1.45
N PRO A 442 17.84 11.19 0.23
CA PRO A 442 16.70 11.58 -0.61
C PRO A 442 15.82 10.41 -1.03
N ILE A 443 14.50 10.56 -0.88
CA ILE A 443 13.49 9.56 -1.25
C ILE A 443 12.37 10.25 -2.04
N ALA A 444 12.00 9.67 -3.19
CA ALA A 444 10.80 10.06 -3.94
C ALA A 444 9.70 9.01 -3.73
N LEU A 445 8.59 9.38 -3.07
CA LEU A 445 7.43 8.50 -2.86
C LEU A 445 6.49 8.60 -4.07
N VAL A 446 6.65 7.68 -5.02
CA VAL A 446 5.80 7.63 -6.22
C VAL A 446 4.65 6.66 -6.04
N ASN A 447 3.42 7.13 -6.25
CA ASN A 447 2.21 6.31 -6.29
C ASN A 447 1.38 6.68 -7.52
N ARG A 448 0.28 5.95 -7.70
CA ARG A 448 -0.78 6.29 -8.65
C ARG A 448 -2.14 6.00 -8.04
N SER A 449 -3.15 6.74 -8.49
CA SER A 449 -4.54 6.45 -8.13
C SER A 449 -4.94 5.03 -8.59
N PRO A 450 -5.89 4.36 -7.91
CA PRO A 450 -6.40 3.06 -8.33
C PRO A 450 -7.27 3.20 -9.58
N TYR A 451 -6.62 3.44 -10.72
CA TYR A 451 -7.22 3.62 -12.03
C TYR A 451 -6.33 2.93 -13.06
N GLY A 452 -6.93 2.10 -13.90
CA GLY A 452 -6.28 1.59 -15.09
C GLY A 452 -7.17 1.83 -16.30
N LYS A 453 -6.68 2.59 -17.28
CA LYS A 453 -7.02 2.21 -18.66
C LYS A 453 -6.40 0.82 -18.88
N PRO A 454 -7.05 -0.10 -19.61
CA PRO A 454 -6.53 -1.46 -19.83
C PRO A 454 -5.38 -1.45 -20.86
N ILE A 455 -4.41 -0.54 -20.71
CA ILE A 455 -3.26 -0.32 -21.58
C ILE A 455 -2.02 -0.04 -20.73
N HIS A 456 -0.85 -0.53 -21.16
CA HIS A 456 0.42 -0.42 -20.43
C HIS A 456 1.22 0.85 -20.77
N VAL A 457 0.56 1.92 -21.22
CA VAL A 457 1.21 3.13 -21.78
C VAL A 457 0.85 4.42 -21.06
N ASP A 458 0.25 4.34 -19.87
CA ASP A 458 -0.21 5.51 -19.12
C ASP A 458 0.91 6.13 -18.29
N THR A 459 1.86 6.80 -18.93
CA THR A 459 2.95 7.54 -18.26
C THR A 459 2.48 8.78 -17.50
N ALA A 460 1.17 9.09 -17.51
CA ALA A 460 0.61 10.24 -16.80
C ALA A 460 0.45 10.00 -15.29
N ASN A 461 1.37 9.25 -14.69
CA ASN A 461 1.46 9.01 -13.26
C ASN A 461 2.93 8.94 -12.79
N PRO A 462 3.25 9.38 -11.56
CA PRO A 462 4.60 9.38 -11.03
C PRO A 462 5.36 8.04 -11.08
N GLN A 463 4.65 6.92 -10.86
CA GLN A 463 5.29 5.62 -10.79
C GLN A 463 5.90 5.22 -12.14
N ASP A 464 5.11 5.35 -13.22
CA ASP A 464 5.57 5.04 -14.57
C ASP A 464 6.57 6.09 -15.07
N ALA A 465 6.39 7.37 -14.71
CA ALA A 465 7.32 8.45 -15.06
C ALA A 465 8.71 8.26 -14.47
N ALA A 466 8.80 7.84 -13.20
CA ALA A 466 10.07 7.50 -12.57
C ALA A 466 10.74 6.30 -13.25
N TRP A 467 9.97 5.28 -13.60
CA TRP A 467 10.51 4.08 -14.26
C TRP A 467 11.05 4.37 -15.66
N MET A 468 10.35 5.18 -16.44
CA MET A 468 10.76 5.52 -17.81
C MET A 468 11.93 6.52 -17.87
N GLY A 469 12.19 7.26 -16.79
CA GLY A 469 13.32 8.19 -16.71
C GLY A 469 14.67 7.57 -16.32
N ALA A 470 14.67 6.30 -15.90
CA ALA A 470 15.85 5.55 -15.47
C ALA A 470 16.51 4.84 -16.65
#